data_AF-A0A844B4A4-F1
#
_entry.id   AF-A0A844B4A4-F1
#
_cell.length_a   1.000
_cell.length_b   1.000
_cell.length_c   1.000
_cell.angle_alpha   90.00
_cell.angle_beta   90.00
_cell.angle_gamma   90.00
#
_symmetry.space_group_name_H-M   'P 1'
#
loop_
_entity.id
_entity.type
_entity.pdbx_description
1 polymer ?
#
loop_
_entity_poly.entity_id
_entity_poly.type
_entity_poly.pdbx_seq_one_letter_code
_entity_poly.pdbx_strand_id
1 'polypeptide(L)' 'MKVETIRREALSLPVEQRAALAEQLLSSLDALSEGEVEQLWLREAARRAEELDRGLTKRVAADVVRREAQALLK' A
#
# COMPACT_ATOMS: atom_id res chain seq x y z
N MET A 1 25.98 -3.69 6.93
CA MET A 1 25.42 -2.58 7.74
C MET A 1 24.07 -3.02 8.30
N LYS A 2 23.73 -2.75 9.57
CA LYS A 2 22.43 -3.15 10.15
C LYS A 2 21.38 -2.07 9.89
N VAL A 3 20.11 -2.45 9.68
CA VAL A 3 18.98 -1.51 9.45
C VAL A 3 18.90 -0.45 10.55
N GLU A 4 19.13 -0.83 11.80
CA GLU A 4 19.15 0.08 12.96
C GLU A 4 20.20 1.18 12.84
N THR A 5 21.37 0.88 12.23
CA THR A 5 22.43 1.88 11.98
C THR A 5 21.99 2.87 10.91
N ILE A 6 21.42 2.37 9.80
CA ILE A 6 20.91 3.19 8.70
C ILE A 6 19.78 4.10 9.18
N ARG A 7 18.85 3.58 9.98
CA ARG A 7 17.74 4.35 10.55
C ARG A 7 18.25 5.50 11.42
N ARG A 8 19.21 5.23 12.29
CA ARG A 8 19.79 6.26 13.17
C ARG A 8 20.47 7.37 12.37
N GLU A 9 21.24 7.01 11.35
CA GLU A 9 21.91 7.98 10.47
C GLU A 9 20.90 8.81 9.66
N ALA A 10 19.89 8.16 9.07
CA ALA A 10 18.82 8.86 8.37
C ALA A 10 18.05 9.83 9.29
N LEU A 11 17.78 9.43 10.54
CA LEU A 11 17.11 10.29 11.52
C LEU A 11 17.96 11.46 12.02
N SER A 12 19.29 11.40 11.84
CA SER A 12 20.21 12.48 12.20
C SER A 12 20.29 13.60 11.16
N LEU A 13 19.70 13.41 9.97
CA LEU A 13 19.71 14.40 8.90
C LEU A 13 18.79 15.61 9.20
N PRO A 14 19.13 16.80 8.67
CA PRO A 14 18.22 17.94 8.60
C PRO A 14 16.88 17.57 7.96
N VAL A 15 15.81 18.28 8.31
CA VAL A 15 14.45 17.89 7.94
C VAL A 15 14.24 17.83 6.42
N GLU A 16 14.88 18.73 5.68
CA GLU A 16 14.82 18.83 4.23
C GLU A 16 15.49 17.63 3.56
N GLN A 17 16.67 17.23 4.05
CA GLN A 17 17.42 16.07 3.55
C GLN A 17 16.70 14.76 3.89
N ARG A 18 16.07 14.71 5.07
CA ARG A 18 15.25 13.57 5.48
C ARG A 18 14.02 13.40 4.60
N ALA A 19 13.35 14.50 4.23
CA ALA A 19 12.20 14.48 3.34
C ALA A 19 12.61 13.98 1.94
N ALA A 20 13.71 14.50 1.39
CA ALA A 20 14.24 14.05 0.10
C ALA A 20 14.63 12.56 0.13
N LEU A 21 15.28 12.09 1.20
CA LEU A 21 15.62 10.67 1.35
C LEU A 21 14.37 9.79 1.43
N ALA A 22 13.33 10.23 2.14
CA ALA A 22 12.07 9.50 2.23
C ALA A 22 11.37 9.39 0.87
N GLU A 23 11.33 10.48 0.09
CA GLU A 23 10.79 10.48 -1.28
C GLU A 23 11.54 9.49 -2.18
N GLN A 24 12.87 9.50 -2.15
CA GLN A 24 13.70 8.60 -2.95
C GLN A 24 13.48 7.13 -2.57
N LEU A 25 13.40 6.84 -1.27
CA LEU A 25 13.11 5.49 -0.78
C LEU A 25 11.72 5.03 -1.21
N LEU A 26 10.69 5.88 -1.10
CA LEU A 26 9.35 5.57 -1.58
C LEU A 26 9.33 5.33 -3.10
N SER A 27 9.96 6.22 -3.87
CA SER A 27 10.07 6.08 -5.34
C SER A 27 10.83 4.82 -5.75
N SER A 28 11.79 4.36 -4.95
CA SER A 28 12.48 3.10 -5.21
C SER A 28 11.58 1.87 -5.03
N LEU A 29 10.49 1.99 -4.27
CA LEU A 29 9.47 0.94 -4.15
C LEU A 29 8.55 0.92 -5.38
N ASP A 30 8.45 2.03 -6.11
CA ASP A 30 7.72 2.11 -7.38
C ASP A 30 8.50 1.49 -8.55
N ALA A 31 9.73 1.02 -8.32
CA ALA A 31 10.54 0.29 -9.30
C ALA A 31 10.24 -1.21 -9.39
N LEU A 32 9.18 -1.69 -8.70
CA LEU A 32 8.69 -3.04 -8.90
C LEU A 32 8.26 -3.18 -10.35
N SER A 33 8.75 -4.22 -11.02
CA SER A 33 8.28 -4.56 -12.36
C SER A 33 6.76 -4.77 -12.33
N GLU A 34 6.09 -4.52 -13.45
CA GLU A 34 4.64 -4.79 -13.57
C GLU A 34 4.30 -6.21 -13.11
N GLY A 35 5.18 -7.18 -13.37
CA GLY A 35 5.03 -8.56 -12.89
C GLY A 35 5.14 -8.71 -11.37
N GLU A 36 6.03 -7.98 -10.71
CA GLU A 36 6.10 -7.98 -9.23
C GLU A 36 4.87 -7.31 -8.61
N VAL A 37 4.40 -6.21 -9.21
CA VAL A 37 3.16 -5.53 -8.80
C VAL A 37 1.96 -6.46 -8.96
N GLU A 38 1.84 -7.14 -10.10
CA GLU A 38 0.78 -8.12 -10.34
C GLU A 38 0.81 -9.24 -9.30
N GLN A 39 1.98 -9.80 -9.00
CA GLN A 39 2.13 -10.85 -7.99
C GLN A 39 1.73 -10.39 -6.59
N LEU A 40 2.07 -9.16 -6.21
CA LEU A 40 1.64 -8.60 -4.92
C LEU A 40 0.12 -8.39 -4.87
N TRP A 41 -0.48 -7.89 -5.95
CA TRP A 41 -1.93 -7.75 -6.06
C TRP A 41 -2.66 -9.08 -6.00
N LEU A 42 -2.16 -10.12 -6.67
CA LEU A 42 -2.74 -11.46 -6.61
C LEU A 42 -2.71 -12.03 -5.18
N ARG A 43 -1.59 -11.87 -4.46
CA ARG A 43 -1.48 -12.31 -3.06
C ARG A 43 -2.46 -11.57 -2.16
N GLU A 44 -2.57 -10.25 -2.31
CA GLU A 44 -3.49 -9.43 -1.53
C GLU A 44 -4.96 -9.77 -1.84
N ALA A 45 -5.30 -9.99 -3.11
CA ALA A 45 -6.64 -10.40 -3.53
C ALA A 45 -7.02 -11.75 -2.93
N ALA A 46 -6.11 -12.73 -2.97
CA ALA A 46 -6.32 -14.05 -2.36
C ALA A 46 -6.52 -13.96 -0.84
N ARG A 47 -5.67 -13.18 -0.15
CA ARG A 47 -5.81 -12.93 1.30
C ARG A 47 -7.17 -12.34 1.63
N ARG A 48 -7.61 -11.30 0.90
CA ARG A 48 -8.91 -10.65 1.13
C ARG A 48 -10.10 -11.56 0.84
N ALA A 49 -10.00 -12.39 -0.21
CA ALA A 49 -11.03 -13.39 -0.51
C ALA A 49 -11.17 -14.38 0.65
N GLU A 50 -10.06 -14.88 1.19
CA GLU A 50 -10.08 -15.78 2.33
C GLU A 50 -10.67 -15.12 3.58
N GLU A 51 -10.28 -13.88 3.89
CA GLU A 51 -10.84 -13.13 5.02
C GLU A 51 -12.35 -12.86 4.85
N LEU A 52 -12.79 -12.60 3.62
CA LEU A 52 -14.20 -12.50 3.28
C LEU A 52 -14.92 -13.82 3.54
N ASP A 53 -14.43 -14.95 3.01
CA ASP A 53 -15.05 -16.26 3.18
C ASP A 53 -15.13 -16.68 4.65
N ARG A 54 -14.09 -16.37 5.43
CA ARG A 54 -14.04 -16.60 6.88
C ARG A 54 -14.89 -15.63 7.71
N GLY A 55 -15.44 -14.59 7.10
CA GLY A 55 -16.25 -13.59 7.80
C GLY A 55 -15.44 -12.67 8.73
N LEU A 56 -14.13 -12.55 8.48
CA LEU A 56 -13.21 -11.72 9.26
C LEU A 56 -13.28 -10.23 8.90
N THR A 57 -14.02 -9.87 7.85
CA THR A 57 -14.13 -8.50 7.36
C THR A 57 -15.57 -8.00 7.41
N LYS A 58 -15.73 -6.68 7.60
CA LYS A 58 -17.03 -6.02 7.49
C LYS A 58 -17.40 -5.88 6.02
N ARG A 59 -18.50 -6.54 5.62
CA ARG A 59 -19.02 -6.48 4.25
C ARG A 59 -19.95 -5.29 4.07
N VAL A 60 -20.00 -4.76 2.85
CA VAL A 60 -20.96 -3.74 2.43
C VAL A 60 -21.95 -4.38 1.47
N ALA A 61 -23.23 -4.07 1.60
CA ALA A 61 -24.25 -4.59 0.71
C ALA A 61 -24.05 -4.03 -0.72
N ALA A 62 -24.25 -4.88 -1.73
CA ALA A 62 -23.93 -4.55 -3.12
C ALA A 62 -24.74 -3.37 -3.67
N ASP A 63 -25.95 -3.15 -3.16
CA ASP A 63 -26.81 -2.02 -3.50
C ASP A 63 -26.27 -0.68 -3.00
N VAL A 64 -25.67 -0.66 -1.79
CA VAL A 64 -25.02 0.52 -1.24
C VAL A 64 -23.83 0.92 -2.11
N VAL A 65 -22.95 -0.03 -2.43
CA VAL A 65 -21.76 0.21 -3.28
C VAL A 65 -22.18 0.71 -4.67
N ARG A 66 -23.21 0.09 -5.27
CA ARG A 66 -23.70 0.50 -6.59
C ARG A 66 -24.24 1.92 -6.60
N ARG A 67 -25.01 2.30 -5.57
CA ARG A 67 -25.57 3.65 -5.45
C ARG A 67 -24.48 4.71 -5.30
N GLU A 68 -23.46 4.44 -4.48
CA GLU A 68 -22.32 5.34 -4.29
C GLU A 68 -21.51 5.51 -5.58
N ALA A 69 -21.21 4.42 -6.28
CA ALA A 69 -20.52 4.47 -7.57
C ALA A 69 -21.29 5.30 -8.62
N GLN A 70 -22.61 5.14 -8.69
CA GLN A 70 -23.47 5.93 -9.59
C GLN A 70 -23.48 7.42 -9.24
N ALA A 71 -23.37 7.78 -7.96
CA ALA A 71 -23.33 9.18 -7.53
C ALA A 71 -22.02 9.89 -7.94
N LEU A 72 -20.90 9.15 -7.99
CA LEU A 72 -19.60 9.69 -8.42
C LEU A 72 -19.50 9.97 -9.93
N LEU A 73 -20.39 9.38 -10.73
CA LEU A 73 -20.44 9.55 -12.19
C LEU A 73 -21.32 10.72 -12.65
N LYS A 74 -21.91 11.47 -11.73
CA LYS A 74 -22.72 12.68 -11.99
C LYS A 74 -21.94 13.94 -11.67
#